data_AF-A0A1Y3WPG3-F1
#
_entry.id   AF-A0A1Y3WPG3-F1
#
_cell.length_a   1.000
_cell.length_b   1.000
_cell.length_c   1.000
_cell.angle_alpha   90.00
_cell.angle_beta   90.00
_cell.angle_gamma   90.00
#
_symmetry.space_group_name_H-M   'P 1'
#
loop_
_entity.id
_entity.type
_entity.pdbx_description
1 polymer ?
#
loop_
_entity_poly.entity_id
_entity_poly.type
_entity_poly.pdbx_seq_one_letter_code
_entity_poly.pdbx_strand_id
1 'polypeptide(L)'
;MNKTLIKTAILIFSVALCVYGVLHWKHTVVDPPRELEFENAHDQALQSSIEEMEQSSDFESVYNECLYKLRRYEQESLISDDMRIRRTEDLLNAYLPKFMLRCGKAFERSEWDEPDWSHRFMRQRIASIKEMKKSDGSPIIEPSSKFVSQMDGVLKILDKYDAAWAVARQTSFYSIARTKDLVSQANIYKSDSHLKNCSALMSALDELPVQIKTSHLHYLDYSARNLSCAGLEYYDNFSQKLSNLYNVKIREYETYYNSTSETAAVRSILLDKQYSYLKTYSEYVMNVFHFDSWDEYVAQNEKVYSYFDKCVGNDGRIDNLKSTQRQALKDQSDFDAARYRYY
;
A
#
# COMPACT_ATOMS: atom_id res chain seq x y z
N MET A 1 -75.34 -77.15 1.61
CA MET A 1 -75.05 -75.96 2.44
C MET A 1 -76.40 -75.35 2.88
N ASN A 2 -76.71 -75.34 4.18
CA ASN A 2 -78.06 -74.97 4.67
C ASN A 2 -78.38 -73.50 4.37
N LYS A 3 -79.52 -73.22 3.72
CA LYS A 3 -79.98 -71.86 3.35
C LYS A 3 -80.00 -70.89 4.54
N THR A 4 -80.18 -71.40 5.76
CA THR A 4 -80.15 -70.64 7.01
C THR A 4 -78.75 -70.13 7.36
N LEU A 5 -77.70 -70.93 7.16
CA LEU A 5 -76.31 -70.52 7.41
C LEU A 5 -75.87 -69.40 6.46
N ILE A 6 -76.30 -69.45 5.19
CA ILE A 6 -75.98 -68.42 4.20
C ILE A 6 -76.64 -67.08 4.56
N LYS A 7 -77.91 -67.10 5.00
CA LYS A 7 -78.62 -65.88 5.42
C LYS A 7 -77.98 -65.25 6.66
N THR A 8 -77.56 -66.06 7.63
CA THR A 8 -76.88 -65.55 8.83
C THR A 8 -75.49 -64.99 8.51
N ALA A 9 -74.73 -65.64 7.62
CA ALA A 9 -73.42 -65.14 7.19
C ALA A 9 -73.52 -63.79 6.46
N ILE A 10 -74.51 -63.62 5.57
CA ILE A 10 -74.75 -62.34 4.87
C ILE A 10 -75.13 -61.23 5.85
N LEU A 11 -75.95 -61.53 6.87
CA LEU A 11 -76.36 -60.54 7.89
C LEU A 11 -75.17 -60.07 8.76
N ILE A 12 -74.30 -60.99 9.15
CA ILE A 12 -73.10 -60.64 9.93
C ILE A 12 -72.15 -59.80 9.08
N PHE A 13 -71.98 -60.15 7.80
CA PHE A 13 -71.11 -59.43 6.88
C PHE A 13 -71.62 -58.02 6.58
N SER A 14 -72.94 -57.82 6.43
CA SER A 14 -73.53 -56.51 6.19
C SER A 14 -73.42 -55.58 7.40
N VAL A 15 -73.62 -56.10 8.61
CA VAL A 15 -73.41 -55.30 9.84
C VAL A 15 -71.94 -54.90 9.99
N ALA A 16 -71.00 -55.82 9.72
CA ALA A 16 -69.57 -55.52 9.75
C ALA A 16 -69.18 -54.44 8.74
N LEU A 17 -69.72 -54.50 7.52
CA LEU A 17 -69.50 -53.47 6.48
C LEU A 17 -70.08 -52.11 6.88
N CYS A 18 -71.26 -52.06 7.50
CA CYS A 18 -71.83 -50.81 7.99
C CYS A 18 -70.97 -50.20 9.11
N VAL A 19 -70.52 -50.99 10.09
CA VAL A 19 -69.66 -50.51 11.17
C VAL A 19 -68.31 -50.03 10.61
N TYR A 20 -67.72 -50.78 9.68
CA TYR A 20 -66.48 -50.38 9.00
C TYR A 20 -66.66 -49.08 8.21
N GLY A 21 -67.76 -48.93 7.45
CA GLY A 21 -68.06 -47.73 6.69
C GLY A 21 -68.23 -46.49 7.56
N VAL A 22 -68.91 -46.61 8.70
CA VAL A 22 -69.08 -45.51 9.66
C VAL A 22 -67.75 -45.14 10.34
N LEU A 23 -66.94 -46.12 10.71
CA LEU A 23 -65.62 -45.88 11.31
C LEU A 23 -64.64 -45.26 10.31
N HIS A 24 -64.65 -45.72 9.05
CA HIS A 24 -63.83 -45.15 7.98
C HIS A 24 -64.25 -43.72 7.68
N TRP A 25 -65.55 -43.45 7.53
CA TRP A 25 -66.05 -42.09 7.29
C TRP A 25 -65.74 -41.15 8.45
N LYS A 26 -65.88 -41.63 9.71
CA LYS A 26 -65.45 -40.88 10.89
C LYS A 26 -63.96 -40.55 10.81
N HIS A 27 -63.11 -41.52 10.50
CA HIS A 27 -61.65 -41.34 10.47
C HIS A 27 -61.18 -40.44 9.31
N THR A 28 -61.88 -40.42 8.17
CA THR A 28 -61.44 -39.67 6.97
C THR A 28 -62.13 -38.33 6.75
N VAL A 29 -63.32 -38.12 7.31
CA VAL A 29 -64.13 -36.90 7.06
C VAL A 29 -64.42 -36.11 8.33
N VAL A 30 -64.57 -36.76 9.48
CA VAL A 30 -65.05 -36.12 10.72
C VAL A 30 -63.94 -35.85 11.72
N ASP A 31 -63.00 -36.79 11.89
CA ASP A 31 -61.84 -36.57 12.75
C ASP A 31 -60.91 -35.56 12.03
N PRO A 32 -60.58 -34.42 12.65
CA PRO A 32 -59.56 -33.53 12.11
C PRO A 32 -58.26 -34.33 11.95
N PRO A 33 -57.41 -34.03 10.94
CA PRO A 33 -56.16 -34.73 10.73
C PRO A 33 -55.40 -34.82 12.05
N ARG A 34 -55.12 -36.04 12.52
CA ARG A 34 -54.32 -36.23 13.73
C ARG A 34 -52.91 -35.78 13.39
N GLU A 35 -52.53 -34.66 14.01
CA GLU A 35 -51.23 -34.00 13.92
C GLU A 35 -50.84 -33.60 12.49
N LEU A 36 -51.34 -32.44 12.06
CA LEU A 36 -50.60 -31.63 11.10
C LEU A 36 -49.26 -31.29 11.78
N GLU A 37 -48.18 -31.97 11.39
CA GLU A 37 -46.84 -31.42 11.60
C GLU A 37 -46.80 -30.13 10.78
N PHE A 38 -47.14 -29.01 11.42
CA PHE A 38 -47.00 -27.70 10.81
C PHE A 38 -45.51 -27.42 10.70
N GLU A 39 -44.94 -27.77 9.56
CA GLU A 39 -43.61 -27.35 9.19
C GLU A 39 -43.58 -25.81 9.21
N ASN A 40 -42.58 -25.24 9.86
CA ASN A 40 -42.54 -23.80 10.09
C ASN A 40 -42.40 -23.07 8.73
N ALA A 41 -43.43 -22.36 8.30
CA ALA A 41 -43.45 -21.68 7.01
C ALA A 41 -42.32 -20.66 6.84
N HIS A 42 -41.83 -20.06 7.93
CA HIS A 42 -40.68 -19.15 7.91
C HIS A 42 -39.36 -19.89 7.68
N ASP A 43 -39.23 -21.10 8.23
CA ASP A 43 -38.08 -21.96 8.01
C ASP A 43 -38.03 -22.49 6.57
N GLN A 44 -39.18 -22.93 6.04
CA GLN A 44 -39.31 -23.31 4.62
C GLN A 44 -38.96 -22.15 3.69
N ALA A 45 -39.44 -20.93 3.98
CA ALA A 45 -39.14 -19.75 3.17
C ALA A 45 -37.64 -19.42 3.16
N LEU A 46 -36.95 -19.57 4.30
CA LEU A 46 -35.50 -19.43 4.38
C LEU A 46 -34.78 -20.49 3.57
N GLN A 47 -35.19 -21.76 3.70
CA GLN A 47 -34.61 -22.85 2.94
C GLN A 47 -34.74 -22.61 1.42
N SER A 48 -35.93 -22.23 0.94
CA SER A 48 -36.13 -21.93 -0.48
C SER A 48 -35.28 -20.74 -0.96
N SER A 49 -35.10 -19.69 -0.14
CA SER A 49 -34.22 -18.56 -0.49
C SER A 49 -32.73 -18.97 -0.55
N ILE A 50 -32.31 -19.91 0.31
CA ILE A 50 -30.93 -20.45 0.29
C ILE A 50 -30.72 -21.32 -0.95
N GLU A 51 -31.69 -22.16 -1.31
CA GLU A 51 -31.65 -22.96 -2.55
C GLU A 51 -31.58 -22.07 -3.80
N GLU A 52 -32.34 -20.96 -3.83
CA GLU A 52 -32.26 -19.97 -4.91
C GLU A 52 -30.86 -19.34 -5.03
N MET A 53 -30.17 -19.12 -3.91
CA MET A 53 -28.81 -18.59 -3.92
C MET A 53 -27.86 -19.46 -4.74
N GLU A 54 -28.00 -20.79 -4.71
CA GLU A 54 -27.12 -21.70 -5.44
C GLU A 54 -27.23 -21.49 -6.96
N GLN A 55 -28.38 -21.08 -7.46
CA GLN A 55 -28.64 -20.85 -8.89
C GLN A 55 -28.49 -19.38 -9.31
N SER A 56 -28.58 -18.44 -8.37
CA SER A 56 -28.55 -17.01 -8.66
C SER A 56 -27.15 -16.50 -9.09
N SER A 57 -27.14 -15.63 -10.10
CA SER A 57 -25.98 -14.82 -10.49
C SER A 57 -25.78 -13.62 -9.56
N ASP A 58 -26.84 -13.12 -8.93
CA ASP A 58 -26.84 -12.06 -7.92
C ASP A 58 -26.92 -12.65 -6.50
N PHE A 59 -25.97 -13.55 -6.21
CA PHE A 59 -25.91 -14.25 -4.93
C PHE A 59 -25.70 -13.31 -3.74
N GLU A 60 -25.20 -12.09 -3.97
CA GLU A 60 -24.99 -11.10 -2.91
C GLU A 60 -26.28 -10.45 -2.43
N SER A 61 -27.17 -10.09 -3.35
CA SER A 61 -28.50 -9.58 -3.01
C SER A 61 -29.28 -10.64 -2.23
N VAL A 62 -29.29 -11.89 -2.73
CA VAL A 62 -29.95 -13.02 -2.07
C VAL A 62 -29.38 -13.29 -0.68
N TYR A 63 -28.05 -13.19 -0.51
CA TYR A 63 -27.42 -13.35 0.80
C TYR A 63 -27.86 -12.27 1.79
N ASN A 64 -27.86 -11.01 1.37
CA ASN A 64 -28.29 -9.91 2.22
C ASN A 64 -29.77 -10.04 2.60
N GLU A 65 -30.63 -10.48 1.67
CA GLU A 65 -32.04 -10.73 1.93
C GLU A 65 -32.23 -11.89 2.93
N CYS A 66 -31.49 -12.98 2.78
CA CYS A 66 -31.52 -14.11 3.72
C CYS A 66 -31.07 -13.68 5.13
N LEU A 67 -29.99 -12.90 5.25
CA LEU A 67 -29.57 -12.35 6.54
C LEU A 67 -30.61 -11.43 7.16
N TYR A 68 -31.29 -10.61 6.35
CA TYR A 68 -32.39 -9.76 6.82
C TYR A 68 -33.56 -10.60 7.34
N LYS A 69 -33.98 -11.63 6.59
CA LYS A 69 -35.03 -12.57 7.01
C LYS A 69 -34.65 -13.30 8.30
N LEU A 70 -33.43 -13.84 8.40
CA LEU A 70 -32.93 -14.51 9.61
C LEU A 70 -33.02 -13.61 10.84
N ARG A 71 -32.51 -12.38 10.76
CA ARG A 71 -32.55 -11.41 11.87
C ARG A 71 -33.97 -11.04 12.25
N ARG A 72 -34.84 -10.83 11.25
CA ARG A 72 -36.25 -10.49 11.49
C ARG A 72 -36.99 -11.63 12.18
N TYR A 73 -36.82 -12.86 11.68
CA TYR A 73 -37.50 -14.03 12.23
C TYR A 73 -37.01 -14.36 13.64
N GLU A 74 -35.73 -14.12 13.92
CA GLU A 74 -35.19 -14.17 15.28
C GLU A 74 -35.85 -13.12 16.19
N GLN A 75 -35.88 -11.84 15.78
CA GLN A 75 -36.47 -10.75 16.57
C GLN A 75 -37.96 -10.95 16.86
N GLU A 76 -38.70 -11.48 15.88
CA GLU A 76 -40.13 -11.76 15.99
C GLU A 76 -40.42 -13.14 16.64
N SER A 77 -39.39 -13.88 17.07
CA SER A 77 -39.50 -15.24 17.65
C SER A 77 -40.26 -16.23 16.76
N LEU A 78 -40.12 -16.07 15.43
CA LEU A 78 -40.78 -16.89 14.41
C LEU A 78 -40.04 -18.18 14.11
N ILE A 79 -38.77 -18.28 14.47
CA ILE A 79 -37.94 -19.50 14.38
C ILE A 79 -37.24 -19.75 15.71
N SER A 80 -36.94 -21.01 16.01
CA SER A 80 -36.13 -21.34 17.19
C SER A 80 -34.67 -20.96 16.99
N ASP A 81 -33.94 -20.85 18.09
CA ASP A 81 -32.52 -20.53 18.08
C ASP A 81 -31.68 -21.60 17.35
N ASP A 82 -31.99 -22.88 17.54
CA ASP A 82 -31.38 -23.99 16.82
C ASP A 82 -31.65 -23.93 15.30
N MET A 83 -32.89 -23.55 14.91
CA MET A 83 -33.24 -23.35 13.51
C MET A 83 -32.46 -22.17 12.90
N ARG A 84 -32.35 -21.05 13.62
CA ARG A 84 -31.55 -19.89 13.19
C ARG A 84 -30.10 -20.27 12.94
N ILE A 85 -29.48 -21.00 13.87
CA ILE A 85 -28.08 -21.45 13.74
C ILE A 85 -27.93 -22.34 12.51
N ARG A 86 -28.76 -23.37 12.39
CA ARG A 86 -28.74 -24.30 11.25
C ARG A 86 -28.89 -23.57 9.91
N ARG A 87 -29.88 -22.68 9.79
CA ARG A 87 -30.10 -21.92 8.54
C ARG A 87 -28.99 -20.93 8.23
N THR A 88 -28.32 -20.39 9.25
CA THR A 88 -27.13 -19.56 9.05
C THR A 88 -25.95 -20.39 8.54
N GLU A 89 -25.76 -21.60 9.06
CA GLU A 89 -24.76 -22.55 8.54
C GLU A 89 -25.06 -22.94 7.08
N ASP A 90 -26.31 -23.29 6.76
CA ASP A 90 -26.76 -23.61 5.40
C ASP A 90 -26.50 -22.44 4.43
N LEU A 91 -26.88 -21.22 4.83
CA LEU A 91 -26.66 -20.00 4.07
C LEU A 91 -25.17 -19.78 3.77
N LEU A 92 -24.31 -19.92 4.78
CA LEU A 92 -22.86 -19.74 4.63
C LEU A 92 -22.25 -20.82 3.74
N ASN A 93 -22.72 -22.07 3.83
CA ASN A 93 -22.28 -23.16 2.97
C ASN A 93 -22.62 -22.92 1.48
N ALA A 94 -23.78 -22.33 1.18
CA ALA A 94 -24.14 -21.93 -0.18
C ALA A 94 -23.37 -20.68 -0.66
N TYR A 95 -23.17 -19.70 0.22
CA TYR A 95 -22.59 -18.40 -0.10
C TYR A 95 -21.06 -18.43 -0.29
N LEU A 96 -20.33 -19.03 0.64
CA LEU A 96 -18.87 -18.94 0.71
C LEU A 96 -18.14 -19.45 -0.55
N PRO A 97 -18.55 -20.57 -1.18
CA PRO A 97 -17.94 -21.00 -2.43
C PRO A 97 -18.03 -19.95 -3.54
N LYS A 98 -19.20 -19.29 -3.67
CA LYS A 98 -19.42 -18.24 -4.67
C LYS A 98 -18.63 -16.98 -4.35
N PHE A 99 -18.64 -16.56 -3.09
CA PHE A 99 -17.88 -15.41 -2.61
C PHE A 99 -16.37 -15.60 -2.83
N MET A 100 -15.81 -16.75 -2.44
CA MET A 100 -14.39 -17.06 -2.65
C MET A 100 -14.01 -17.10 -4.13
N LEU A 101 -14.84 -17.71 -4.99
CA LEU A 101 -14.62 -17.72 -6.44
C LEU A 101 -14.60 -16.30 -7.00
N ARG A 102 -15.51 -15.43 -6.52
CA ARG A 102 -15.62 -14.05 -6.98
C ARG A 102 -14.43 -13.20 -6.53
N CYS A 103 -13.95 -13.37 -5.29
CA CYS A 103 -12.70 -12.76 -4.81
C CYS A 103 -11.51 -13.20 -5.68
N GLY A 104 -11.37 -14.50 -5.95
CA GLY A 104 -10.30 -15.02 -6.82
C GLY A 104 -10.31 -14.37 -8.20
N LYS A 105 -11.48 -14.30 -8.85
CA LYS A 105 -11.66 -13.64 -10.15
C LYS A 105 -11.36 -12.14 -10.12
N ALA A 106 -11.57 -11.46 -8.99
CA ALA A 106 -11.20 -10.05 -8.87
C ALA A 106 -9.67 -9.89 -8.90
N PHE A 107 -8.92 -10.78 -8.25
CA PHE A 107 -7.46 -10.76 -8.25
C PHE A 107 -6.83 -11.18 -9.58
N GLU A 108 -7.58 -11.85 -10.45
CA GLU A 108 -7.15 -12.19 -11.81
C GLU A 108 -7.28 -11.03 -12.80
N ARG A 109 -7.99 -9.95 -12.44
CA ARG A 109 -8.20 -8.78 -13.31
C ARG A 109 -7.01 -7.85 -13.32
N SER A 110 -6.96 -7.03 -14.37
CA SER A 110 -6.04 -5.89 -14.47
C SER A 110 -6.39 -4.77 -13.50
N GLU A 111 -7.67 -4.60 -13.21
CA GLU A 111 -8.22 -3.58 -12.34
C GLU A 111 -8.89 -4.26 -11.15
N TRP A 112 -8.44 -3.90 -9.94
CA TRP A 112 -8.85 -4.59 -8.71
C TRP A 112 -9.93 -3.84 -7.93
N ASP A 113 -10.01 -2.52 -8.05
CA ASP A 113 -10.93 -1.69 -7.26
C ASP A 113 -12.21 -1.34 -8.05
N GLU A 114 -13.02 -2.36 -8.31
CA GLU A 114 -14.36 -2.17 -8.87
C GLU A 114 -15.33 -1.71 -7.75
N PRO A 115 -16.25 -0.77 -8.01
CA PRO A 115 -17.17 -0.25 -6.99
C PRO A 115 -17.90 -1.35 -6.19
N ASP A 116 -18.39 -2.36 -6.89
CA ASP A 116 -19.23 -3.42 -6.31
C ASP A 116 -18.42 -4.53 -5.61
N TRP A 117 -17.12 -4.61 -5.87
CA TRP A 117 -16.21 -5.64 -5.34
C TRP A 117 -14.91 -5.04 -4.82
N SER A 118 -14.99 -3.86 -4.21
CA SER A 118 -13.84 -3.17 -3.64
C SER A 118 -13.14 -3.99 -2.56
N HIS A 119 -11.87 -3.71 -2.32
CA HIS A 119 -11.11 -4.33 -1.23
C HIS A 119 -11.78 -4.12 0.13
N ARG A 120 -12.41 -2.95 0.31
CA ARG A 120 -13.19 -2.63 1.51
C ARG A 120 -14.37 -3.56 1.67
N PHE A 121 -15.13 -3.80 0.60
CA PHE A 121 -16.27 -4.71 0.63
C PHE A 121 -15.83 -6.12 1.04
N MET A 122 -14.79 -6.67 0.40
CA MET A 122 -14.28 -8.01 0.73
C MET A 122 -13.86 -8.12 2.19
N ARG A 123 -13.09 -7.15 2.71
CA ARG A 123 -12.66 -7.13 4.12
C ARG A 123 -13.83 -7.08 5.09
N GLN A 124 -14.80 -6.18 4.84
CA GLN A 124 -15.98 -6.04 5.69
C GLN A 124 -16.85 -7.30 5.67
N ARG A 125 -17.00 -7.93 4.50
CA ARG A 125 -17.76 -9.16 4.36
C ARG A 125 -17.12 -10.31 5.13
N ILE A 126 -15.80 -10.49 5.00
CA ILE A 126 -15.04 -11.50 5.75
C ILE A 126 -15.14 -11.26 7.25
N ALA A 127 -15.02 -10.01 7.71
CA ALA A 127 -15.16 -9.67 9.12
C ALA A 127 -16.56 -10.01 9.65
N SER A 128 -17.60 -9.58 8.94
CA SER A 128 -19.01 -9.86 9.29
C SER A 128 -19.27 -11.35 9.45
N ILE A 129 -18.78 -12.18 8.53
CA ILE A 129 -18.94 -13.64 8.59
C ILE A 129 -18.21 -14.24 9.79
N LYS A 130 -16.97 -13.80 10.07
CA LYS A 130 -16.18 -14.29 11.21
C LYS A 130 -16.75 -13.85 12.58
N GLU A 131 -17.49 -12.77 12.62
CA GLU A 131 -18.14 -12.26 13.84
C GLU A 131 -19.45 -13.00 14.17
N MET A 132 -20.00 -13.80 13.25
CA MET A 132 -21.23 -14.55 13.49
C MET A 132 -21.02 -15.64 14.55
N LYS A 133 -21.91 -15.68 15.55
CA LYS A 133 -21.82 -16.58 16.70
C LYS A 133 -23.08 -17.42 16.88
N LYS A 134 -22.87 -18.63 17.40
CA LYS A 134 -23.89 -19.47 18.03
C LYS A 134 -24.27 -18.87 19.39
N SER A 135 -25.32 -19.39 20.00
CA SER A 135 -25.88 -18.84 21.24
C SER A 135 -25.03 -19.08 22.48
N ASP A 136 -24.16 -20.07 22.44
CA ASP A 136 -23.10 -20.29 23.43
C ASP A 136 -21.91 -19.33 23.27
N GLY A 137 -21.95 -18.45 22.26
CA GLY A 137 -20.90 -17.50 21.93
C GLY A 137 -19.77 -18.06 21.07
N SER A 138 -19.80 -19.35 20.70
CA SER A 138 -18.86 -19.94 19.76
C SER A 138 -19.09 -19.40 18.35
N PRO A 139 -18.08 -19.38 17.46
CA PRO A 139 -18.29 -18.95 16.08
C PRO A 139 -19.21 -19.93 15.32
N ILE A 140 -20.01 -19.41 14.37
CA ILE A 140 -20.84 -20.26 13.49
C ILE A 140 -19.96 -21.10 12.57
N ILE A 141 -18.95 -20.48 11.96
CA ILE A 141 -17.94 -21.21 11.18
C ILE A 141 -16.82 -21.62 12.12
N GLU A 142 -16.62 -22.93 12.26
CA GLU A 142 -15.52 -23.46 13.06
C GLU A 142 -14.16 -22.91 12.61
N PRO A 143 -13.27 -22.49 13.54
CA PRO A 143 -11.97 -21.91 13.19
C PRO A 143 -11.10 -22.81 12.31
N SER A 144 -11.28 -24.14 12.42
CA SER A 144 -10.58 -25.14 11.62
C SER A 144 -11.18 -25.37 10.22
N SER A 145 -12.26 -24.67 9.86
CA SER A 145 -12.92 -24.81 8.57
C SER A 145 -12.03 -24.35 7.42
N LYS A 146 -12.11 -25.06 6.27
CA LYS A 146 -11.45 -24.65 5.02
C LYS A 146 -11.78 -23.21 4.63
N PHE A 147 -13.01 -22.75 4.89
CA PHE A 147 -13.44 -21.41 4.51
C PHE A 147 -12.75 -20.31 5.31
N VAL A 148 -12.42 -20.56 6.59
CA VAL A 148 -11.63 -19.63 7.39
C VAL A 148 -10.26 -19.44 6.77
N SER A 149 -9.59 -20.55 6.41
CA SER A 149 -8.27 -20.49 5.75
C SER A 149 -8.31 -19.79 4.38
N GLN A 150 -9.39 -19.96 3.61
CA GLN A 150 -9.57 -19.27 2.32
C GLN A 150 -9.80 -17.77 2.52
N MET A 151 -10.64 -17.38 3.48
CA MET A 151 -10.86 -15.97 3.84
C MET A 151 -9.56 -15.31 4.34
N ASP A 152 -8.76 -16.01 5.15
CA ASP A 152 -7.44 -15.53 5.56
C ASP A 152 -6.48 -15.36 4.37
N GLY A 153 -6.55 -16.27 3.40
CA GLY A 153 -5.84 -16.15 2.13
C GLY A 153 -6.21 -14.86 1.37
N VAL A 154 -7.51 -14.56 1.27
CA VAL A 154 -8.01 -13.32 0.64
C VAL A 154 -7.48 -12.09 1.40
N LEU A 155 -7.61 -12.05 2.73
CA LEU A 155 -7.11 -10.93 3.53
C LEU A 155 -5.60 -10.73 3.36
N LYS A 156 -4.83 -11.81 3.32
CA LYS A 156 -3.38 -11.76 3.10
C LYS A 156 -3.00 -11.21 1.73
N ILE A 157 -3.76 -11.52 0.69
CA ILE A 157 -3.55 -10.94 -0.65
C ILE A 157 -3.82 -9.43 -0.61
N LEU A 158 -4.89 -9.01 0.04
CA LEU A 158 -5.23 -7.59 0.20
C LEU A 158 -4.17 -6.84 1.02
N ASP A 159 -3.65 -7.43 2.10
CA ASP A 159 -2.58 -6.84 2.90
C ASP A 159 -1.28 -6.68 2.10
N LYS A 160 -0.94 -7.68 1.27
CA LYS A 160 0.19 -7.59 0.34
C LYS A 160 0.00 -6.49 -0.70
N TYR A 161 -1.22 -6.33 -1.23
CA TYR A 161 -1.54 -5.25 -2.16
C TYR A 161 -1.32 -3.88 -1.52
N ASP A 162 -1.82 -3.68 -0.29
CA ASP A 162 -1.67 -2.43 0.45
C ASP A 162 -0.18 -2.14 0.75
N ALA A 163 0.59 -3.17 1.15
CA ALA A 163 2.02 -3.06 1.38
C ALA A 163 2.80 -2.74 0.10
N ALA A 164 2.43 -3.34 -1.04
CA ALA A 164 3.04 -3.06 -2.33
C ALA A 164 2.80 -1.61 -2.76
N TRP A 165 1.59 -1.08 -2.58
CA TRP A 165 1.31 0.34 -2.81
C TRP A 165 2.08 1.26 -1.86
N ALA A 166 2.26 0.87 -0.61
CA ALA A 166 3.09 1.63 0.33
C ALA A 166 4.56 1.70 -0.13
N VAL A 167 5.08 0.66 -0.79
CA VAL A 167 6.41 0.69 -1.42
C VAL A 167 6.40 1.55 -2.69
N ALA A 168 5.43 1.36 -3.59
CA ALA A 168 5.32 2.12 -4.84
C ALA A 168 5.22 3.63 -4.62
N ARG A 169 4.64 4.07 -3.49
CA ARG A 169 4.51 5.49 -3.13
C ARG A 169 5.77 6.10 -2.51
N GLN A 170 6.81 5.32 -2.20
CA GLN A 170 8.07 5.82 -1.61
C GLN A 170 9.04 6.34 -2.69
N THR A 171 8.62 7.40 -3.38
CA THR A 171 9.28 7.92 -4.58
C THR A 171 10.40 8.93 -4.29
N SER A 172 10.53 9.35 -3.03
CA SER A 172 11.54 10.32 -2.60
C SER A 172 12.89 9.67 -2.32
N PHE A 173 13.96 10.34 -2.75
CA PHE A 173 15.32 9.93 -2.42
C PHE A 173 15.67 10.25 -0.95
N TYR A 174 16.26 9.27 -0.27
CA TYR A 174 16.84 9.43 1.07
C TYR A 174 18.30 8.97 1.12
N SER A 175 18.60 7.79 0.56
CA SER A 175 19.95 7.24 0.43
C SER A 175 19.97 6.14 -0.61
N ILE A 176 21.14 5.85 -1.19
CA ILE A 176 21.29 4.72 -2.13
C ILE A 176 20.97 3.37 -1.47
N ALA A 177 21.30 3.19 -0.19
CA ALA A 177 20.97 1.96 0.54
C ALA A 177 19.46 1.74 0.61
N ARG A 178 18.69 2.79 0.97
CA ARG A 178 17.22 2.73 0.98
C ARG A 178 16.65 2.52 -0.42
N THR A 179 17.21 3.18 -1.44
CA THR A 179 16.79 2.98 -2.83
C THR A 179 16.94 1.51 -3.24
N LYS A 180 18.08 0.88 -2.94
CA LYS A 180 18.31 -0.53 -3.26
C LYS A 180 17.30 -1.44 -2.57
N ASP A 181 17.02 -1.19 -1.30
CA ASP A 181 16.02 -1.93 -0.53
C ASP A 181 14.61 -1.79 -1.15
N LEU A 182 14.17 -0.56 -1.46
CA LEU A 182 12.88 -0.30 -2.11
C LEU A 182 12.76 -0.97 -3.48
N VAL A 183 13.81 -0.91 -4.31
CA VAL A 183 13.83 -1.60 -5.62
C VAL A 183 13.76 -3.12 -5.45
N SER A 184 14.45 -3.67 -4.44
CA SER A 184 14.37 -5.10 -4.11
C SER A 184 12.95 -5.50 -3.68
N GLN A 185 12.33 -4.73 -2.78
CA GLN A 185 10.95 -4.97 -2.34
C GLN A 185 9.96 -4.85 -3.50
N ALA A 186 10.11 -3.85 -4.38
CA ALA A 186 9.28 -3.70 -5.56
C ALA A 186 9.38 -4.94 -6.48
N ASN A 187 10.58 -5.47 -6.69
CA ASN A 187 10.78 -6.69 -7.48
C ASN A 187 10.15 -7.94 -6.83
N ILE A 188 10.17 -8.03 -5.50
CA ILE A 188 9.47 -9.10 -4.76
C ILE A 188 7.96 -9.02 -5.03
N TYR A 189 7.35 -7.83 -4.89
CA TYR A 189 5.91 -7.66 -5.12
C TYR A 189 5.50 -7.87 -6.57
N LYS A 190 6.33 -7.43 -7.54
CA LYS A 190 6.12 -7.70 -8.96
C LYS A 190 6.12 -9.20 -9.31
N SER A 191 6.86 -9.99 -8.53
CA SER A 191 6.95 -11.44 -8.73
C SER A 191 5.83 -12.20 -8.02
N ASP A 192 4.99 -11.54 -7.21
CA ASP A 192 3.90 -12.18 -6.51
C ASP A 192 2.81 -12.64 -7.48
N SER A 193 2.44 -13.92 -7.41
CA SER A 193 1.51 -14.56 -8.34
C SER A 193 0.12 -13.96 -8.33
N HIS A 194 -0.29 -13.36 -7.20
CA HIS A 194 -1.59 -12.72 -7.07
C HIS A 194 -1.51 -11.27 -7.55
N LEU A 195 -0.49 -10.50 -7.17
CA LEU A 195 -0.44 -9.07 -7.47
C LEU A 195 -0.13 -8.74 -8.93
N LYS A 196 0.61 -9.60 -9.63
CA LYS A 196 1.16 -9.35 -10.98
C LYS A 196 0.14 -8.95 -12.04
N ASN A 197 -1.13 -9.28 -11.85
CA ASN A 197 -2.17 -8.95 -12.82
C ASN A 197 -2.62 -7.49 -12.70
N CYS A 198 -2.48 -6.86 -11.52
CA CYS A 198 -2.92 -5.48 -11.29
C CYS A 198 -2.02 -4.49 -12.05
N SER A 199 -2.47 -4.01 -13.21
CA SER A 199 -1.65 -3.22 -14.13
C SER A 199 -1.21 -1.89 -13.51
N ALA A 200 -2.10 -1.18 -12.82
CA ALA A 200 -1.80 0.08 -12.17
C ALA A 200 -0.71 -0.07 -11.09
N LEU A 201 -0.79 -1.13 -10.28
CA LEU A 201 0.23 -1.42 -9.27
C LEU A 201 1.56 -1.82 -9.93
N MET A 202 1.54 -2.67 -10.96
CA MET A 202 2.76 -3.06 -11.68
C MET A 202 3.46 -1.86 -12.30
N SER A 203 2.73 -0.99 -12.99
CA SER A 203 3.28 0.26 -13.53
C SER A 203 3.89 1.14 -12.44
N ALA A 204 3.21 1.31 -11.30
CA ALA A 204 3.73 2.11 -10.20
C ALA A 204 5.02 1.51 -9.59
N LEU A 205 5.10 0.19 -9.46
CA LEU A 205 6.32 -0.51 -9.00
C LEU A 205 7.46 -0.44 -10.03
N ASP A 206 7.13 -0.48 -11.33
CA ASP A 206 8.11 -0.35 -12.43
C ASP A 206 8.68 1.06 -12.53
N GLU A 207 7.87 2.08 -12.27
CA GLU A 207 8.30 3.48 -12.31
C GLU A 207 9.11 3.91 -11.08
N LEU A 208 8.97 3.21 -9.94
CA LEU A 208 9.60 3.55 -8.67
C LEU A 208 11.11 3.86 -8.79
N PRO A 209 11.96 3.04 -9.46
CA PRO A 209 13.39 3.33 -9.58
C PRO A 209 13.67 4.65 -10.33
N VAL A 210 12.87 4.94 -11.35
CA VAL A 210 12.99 6.17 -12.16
C VAL A 210 12.55 7.38 -11.35
N GLN A 211 11.45 7.28 -10.60
CA GLN A 211 10.97 8.37 -9.77
C GLN A 211 11.96 8.71 -8.65
N ILE A 212 12.56 7.70 -7.99
CA ILE A 212 13.61 7.91 -6.99
C ILE A 212 14.87 8.52 -7.63
N LYS A 213 15.27 8.07 -8.83
CA LYS A 213 16.39 8.66 -9.57
C LYS A 213 16.17 10.15 -9.83
N THR A 214 14.98 10.53 -10.28
CA THR A 214 14.60 11.93 -10.52
C THR A 214 14.62 12.73 -9.22
N SER A 215 14.10 12.18 -8.12
CA SER A 215 14.15 12.80 -6.80
C SER A 215 15.60 13.01 -6.30
N HIS A 216 16.50 12.04 -6.51
CA HIS A 216 17.92 12.17 -6.15
C HIS A 216 18.59 13.29 -6.96
N LEU A 217 18.31 13.39 -8.26
CA LEU A 217 18.86 14.47 -9.08
C LEU A 217 18.36 15.85 -8.61
N HIS A 218 17.07 15.97 -8.30
CA HIS A 218 16.49 17.20 -7.75
C HIS A 218 17.17 17.60 -6.43
N TYR A 219 17.45 16.64 -5.55
CA TYR A 219 18.21 16.90 -4.32
C TYR A 219 19.60 17.49 -4.61
N LEU A 220 20.32 16.97 -5.60
CA LEU A 220 21.65 17.47 -5.97
C LEU A 220 21.59 18.88 -6.55
N ASP A 221 20.68 19.15 -7.49
CA ASP A 221 20.48 20.48 -8.08
C ASP A 221 20.07 21.50 -7.01
N TYR A 222 19.08 21.17 -6.17
CA TYR A 222 18.65 22.02 -5.07
C TYR A 222 19.80 22.30 -4.08
N SER A 223 20.57 21.28 -3.71
CA SER A 223 21.71 21.44 -2.80
C SER A 223 22.79 22.33 -3.41
N ALA A 224 23.07 22.20 -4.71
CA ALA A 224 24.05 23.02 -5.39
C ALA A 224 23.62 24.49 -5.50
N ARG A 225 22.35 24.75 -5.85
CA ARG A 225 21.81 26.11 -5.98
C ARG A 225 21.75 26.85 -4.65
N ASN A 226 21.37 26.15 -3.58
CA ASN A 226 21.23 26.74 -2.24
C ASN A 226 22.54 26.75 -1.44
N LEU A 227 23.61 26.15 -1.96
CA LEU A 227 24.93 26.28 -1.35
C LEU A 227 25.40 27.74 -1.45
N SER A 228 25.67 28.33 -0.29
CA SER A 228 26.08 29.73 -0.15
C SER A 228 27.25 29.86 0.83
N CYS A 229 27.99 30.96 0.67
CA CYS A 229 29.05 31.37 1.59
C CYS A 229 28.66 32.71 2.22
N ALA A 230 28.60 32.76 3.55
CA ALA A 230 28.18 33.94 4.32
C ALA A 230 29.31 34.98 4.50
N GLY A 231 30.38 34.91 3.71
CA GLY A 231 31.52 35.80 3.79
C GLY A 231 32.84 35.04 3.89
N LEU A 232 33.94 35.80 3.84
CA LEU A 232 35.30 35.28 3.76
C LEU A 232 35.63 34.32 4.92
N GLU A 233 35.16 34.60 6.13
CA GLU A 233 35.38 33.76 7.31
C GLU A 233 34.70 32.39 7.26
N TYR A 234 33.62 32.27 6.47
CA TYR A 234 32.84 31.04 6.35
C TYR A 234 33.23 30.18 5.15
N TYR A 235 34.29 30.57 4.42
CA TYR A 235 34.70 29.87 3.21
C TYR A 235 35.10 28.42 3.47
N ASP A 236 35.74 28.12 4.60
CA ASP A 236 36.13 26.75 4.92
C ASP A 236 34.92 25.83 5.04
N ASN A 237 33.86 26.28 5.70
CA ASN A 237 32.61 25.53 5.80
C ASN A 237 31.95 25.36 4.42
N PHE A 238 31.95 26.42 3.61
CA PHE A 238 31.48 26.36 2.23
C PHE A 238 32.28 25.35 1.39
N SER A 239 33.61 25.40 1.43
CA SER A 239 34.49 24.50 0.66
C SER A 239 34.32 23.04 1.06
N GLN A 240 34.10 22.75 2.35
CA GLN A 240 33.86 21.41 2.84
C GLN A 240 32.53 20.87 2.29
N LYS A 241 31.46 21.67 2.38
CA LYS A 241 30.14 21.31 1.84
C LYS A 241 30.18 21.15 0.32
N LEU A 242 30.86 22.06 -0.38
CA LEU A 242 31.06 22.02 -1.82
C LEU A 242 31.80 20.76 -2.23
N SER A 243 32.91 20.44 -1.57
CA SER A 243 33.71 19.25 -1.84
C SER A 243 32.92 17.97 -1.57
N ASN A 244 32.17 17.91 -0.49
CA ASN A 244 31.28 16.78 -0.23
C ASN A 244 30.23 16.61 -1.34
N LEU A 245 29.59 17.70 -1.79
CA LEU A 245 28.60 17.61 -2.86
C LEU A 245 29.25 17.19 -4.19
N TYR A 246 30.37 17.81 -4.57
CA TYR A 246 31.06 17.59 -5.84
C TYR A 246 31.76 16.23 -5.94
N ASN A 247 32.52 15.84 -4.92
CA ASN A 247 33.37 14.66 -4.95
C ASN A 247 32.67 13.40 -4.44
N VAL A 248 31.73 13.55 -3.49
CA VAL A 248 31.07 12.42 -2.84
C VAL A 248 29.67 12.22 -3.39
N LYS A 249 28.77 13.21 -3.24
CA LYS A 249 27.34 13.03 -3.51
C LYS A 249 27.01 12.89 -5.00
N ILE A 250 27.62 13.72 -5.86
CA ILE A 250 27.46 13.55 -7.31
C ILE A 250 28.06 12.20 -7.75
N ARG A 251 29.23 11.82 -7.23
CA ARG A 251 29.84 10.52 -7.56
C ARG A 251 28.99 9.33 -7.10
N GLU A 252 28.35 9.43 -5.95
CA GLU A 252 27.41 8.44 -5.42
C GLU A 252 26.24 8.24 -6.39
N TYR A 253 25.66 9.34 -6.91
CA TYR A 253 24.65 9.29 -7.95
C TYR A 253 25.17 8.63 -9.23
N GLU A 254 26.31 9.11 -9.76
CA GLU A 254 26.87 8.64 -11.03
C GLU A 254 27.28 7.16 -10.97
N THR A 255 27.75 6.69 -9.83
CA THR A 255 28.09 5.26 -9.63
C THR A 255 26.85 4.37 -9.71
N TYR A 256 25.70 4.84 -9.23
CA TYR A 256 24.48 4.04 -9.18
C TYR A 256 23.60 4.18 -10.43
N TYR A 257 23.56 5.37 -11.03
CA TYR A 257 22.67 5.70 -12.15
C TYR A 257 23.39 5.99 -13.48
N ASN A 258 24.72 5.92 -13.50
CA ASN A 258 25.62 6.42 -14.53
C ASN A 258 25.67 7.96 -14.62
N SER A 259 26.76 8.50 -15.16
CA SER A 259 26.91 9.93 -15.43
C SER A 259 25.92 10.42 -16.47
N THR A 260 25.41 11.63 -16.27
CA THR A 260 24.44 12.26 -17.18
C THR A 260 24.81 13.71 -17.47
N SER A 261 24.16 14.33 -18.47
CA SER A 261 24.34 15.76 -18.75
C SER A 261 23.85 16.62 -17.60
N GLU A 262 22.86 16.16 -16.84
CA GLU A 262 22.32 16.86 -15.67
C GLU A 262 23.31 16.86 -14.50
N THR A 263 24.03 15.75 -14.22
CA THR A 263 25.08 15.78 -13.19
C THR A 263 26.24 16.69 -13.57
N ALA A 264 26.57 16.78 -14.87
CA ALA A 264 27.54 17.75 -15.37
C ALA A 264 27.08 19.20 -15.17
N ALA A 265 25.78 19.50 -15.39
CA ALA A 265 25.22 20.81 -15.12
C ALA A 265 25.30 21.18 -13.62
N VAL A 266 24.99 20.24 -12.72
CA VAL A 266 25.14 20.45 -11.27
C VAL A 266 26.61 20.74 -10.91
N ARG A 267 27.57 20.03 -11.50
CA ARG A 267 29.01 20.31 -11.31
C ARG A 267 29.36 21.73 -11.75
N SER A 268 28.87 22.19 -12.90
CA SER A 268 29.10 23.55 -13.40
C SER A 268 28.62 24.60 -12.41
N ILE A 269 27.40 24.45 -11.86
CA ILE A 269 26.83 25.38 -10.88
C ILE A 269 27.75 25.53 -9.65
N LEU A 270 28.33 24.41 -9.18
CA LEU A 270 29.24 24.42 -8.03
C LEU A 270 30.56 25.13 -8.35
N LEU A 271 31.15 24.86 -9.50
CA LEU A 271 32.39 25.52 -9.94
C LEU A 271 32.17 27.03 -10.14
N ASP A 272 31.05 27.43 -10.75
CA ASP A 272 30.70 28.84 -10.93
C ASP A 272 30.53 29.58 -9.60
N LYS A 273 29.90 28.94 -8.61
CA LYS A 273 29.78 29.51 -7.25
C LYS A 273 31.15 29.65 -6.57
N GLN A 274 31.98 28.62 -6.63
CA GLN A 274 33.33 28.65 -6.07
C GLN A 274 34.16 29.78 -6.67
N TYR A 275 34.17 29.87 -8.00
CA TYR A 275 34.82 30.94 -8.74
C TYR A 275 34.29 32.31 -8.33
N SER A 276 32.97 32.50 -8.29
CA SER A 276 32.35 33.79 -7.95
C SER A 276 32.77 34.26 -6.55
N TYR A 277 32.75 33.38 -5.53
CA TYR A 277 33.15 33.76 -4.18
C TYR A 277 34.63 34.10 -4.08
N LEU A 278 35.50 33.27 -4.68
CA LEU A 278 36.94 33.53 -4.70
C LEU A 278 37.26 34.84 -5.43
N LYS A 279 36.62 35.10 -6.57
CA LYS A 279 36.77 36.36 -7.30
C LYS A 279 36.43 37.55 -6.41
N THR A 280 35.28 37.54 -5.75
CA THR A 280 34.86 38.63 -4.86
C THR A 280 35.83 38.83 -3.69
N TYR A 281 36.33 37.74 -3.09
CA TYR A 281 37.29 37.85 -1.99
C TYR A 281 38.65 38.34 -2.46
N SER A 282 39.14 37.85 -3.60
CA SER A 282 40.35 38.34 -4.25
C SER A 282 40.25 39.85 -4.55
N GLU A 283 39.15 40.30 -5.16
CA GLU A 283 38.91 41.72 -5.44
C GLU A 283 38.86 42.56 -4.17
N TYR A 284 38.23 42.05 -3.10
CA TYR A 284 38.18 42.73 -1.82
C TYR A 284 39.57 42.88 -1.20
N VAL A 285 40.35 41.80 -1.11
CA VAL A 285 41.67 41.87 -0.47
C VAL A 285 42.70 42.60 -1.33
N MET A 286 42.60 42.58 -2.66
CA MET A 286 43.53 43.31 -3.54
C MET A 286 43.39 44.84 -3.43
N ASN A 287 42.28 45.35 -2.91
CA ASN A 287 42.13 46.78 -2.64
C ASN A 287 42.64 47.12 -1.22
N VAL A 288 43.89 47.58 -1.13
CA VAL A 288 44.57 47.91 0.13
C VAL A 288 43.82 48.93 0.98
N PHE A 289 43.04 49.83 0.37
CA PHE A 289 42.26 50.85 1.09
C PHE A 289 41.13 50.29 1.97
N HIS A 290 40.87 48.99 1.92
CA HIS A 290 39.92 48.33 2.81
C HIS A 290 40.47 48.02 4.21
N PHE A 291 41.76 48.24 4.45
CA PHE A 291 42.44 47.80 5.68
C PHE A 291 43.08 48.97 6.43
N ASP A 292 42.96 48.96 7.76
CA ASP A 292 43.48 50.01 8.63
C ASP A 292 44.99 49.84 8.88
N SER A 293 45.53 48.65 8.61
CA SER A 293 46.95 48.36 8.72
C SER A 293 47.45 47.43 7.60
N TRP A 294 48.75 47.54 7.32
CA TRP A 294 49.41 46.68 6.34
C TRP A 294 49.39 45.21 6.77
N ASP A 295 49.65 44.92 8.05
CA ASP A 295 49.65 43.56 8.60
C ASP A 295 48.29 42.87 8.45
N GLU A 296 47.19 43.63 8.62
CA GLU A 296 45.83 43.14 8.41
C GLU A 296 45.57 42.79 6.94
N TYR A 297 45.99 43.66 6.01
CA TYR A 297 45.94 43.38 4.58
C TYR A 297 46.71 42.09 4.23
N VAL A 298 47.95 41.95 4.72
CA VAL A 298 48.81 40.77 4.48
C VAL A 298 48.09 39.50 4.93
N ALA A 299 47.60 39.48 6.16
CA ALA A 299 46.95 38.31 6.75
C ALA A 299 45.70 37.88 5.96
N GLN A 300 44.89 38.85 5.50
CA GLN A 300 43.69 38.55 4.71
C GLN A 300 44.03 38.08 3.28
N ASN A 301 45.07 38.66 2.67
CA ASN A 301 45.55 38.25 1.35
C ASN A 301 46.08 36.81 1.37
N GLU A 302 46.92 36.46 2.36
CA GLU A 302 47.39 35.08 2.57
C GLU A 302 46.26 34.10 2.83
N LYS A 303 45.26 34.52 3.62
CA LYS A 303 44.06 33.71 3.90
C LYS A 303 43.28 33.40 2.63
N VAL A 304 42.99 34.40 1.79
CA VAL A 304 42.33 34.19 0.49
C VAL A 304 43.20 33.32 -0.43
N TYR A 305 44.52 33.53 -0.44
CA TYR A 305 45.43 32.72 -1.24
C TYR A 305 45.36 31.24 -0.85
N SER A 306 45.27 30.93 0.45
CA SER A 306 45.14 29.57 0.95
C SER A 306 43.86 28.87 0.51
N TYR A 307 42.80 29.62 0.19
CA TYR A 307 41.52 29.05 -0.26
C TYR A 307 41.60 28.40 -1.63
N PHE A 308 42.53 28.82 -2.49
CA PHE A 308 42.74 28.20 -3.79
C PHE A 308 43.20 26.74 -3.70
N ASP A 309 43.81 26.32 -2.60
CA ASP A 309 44.21 24.93 -2.37
C ASP A 309 43.03 24.04 -1.94
N LYS A 310 41.89 24.64 -1.60
CA LYS A 310 40.63 23.96 -1.22
C LYS A 310 39.65 23.86 -2.40
N CYS A 311 40.06 24.30 -3.59
CA CYS A 311 39.24 24.24 -4.79
C CYS A 311 38.99 22.79 -5.24
N VAL A 312 37.86 22.57 -5.88
CA VAL A 312 37.54 21.26 -6.46
C VAL A 312 37.37 21.39 -7.97
N GLY A 313 37.55 20.26 -8.67
CA GLY A 313 37.49 20.25 -10.13
C GLY A 313 38.65 21.01 -10.76
N ASN A 314 38.58 21.17 -12.07
CA ASN A 314 39.51 21.96 -12.85
C ASN A 314 38.74 23.10 -13.51
N ASP A 315 39.04 24.33 -13.11
CA ASP A 315 38.47 25.55 -13.69
C ASP A 315 39.61 26.53 -13.95
N GLY A 316 39.98 26.69 -15.22
CA GLY A 316 41.08 27.58 -15.62
C GLY A 316 40.89 29.04 -15.20
N ARG A 317 39.66 29.47 -14.87
CA ARG A 317 39.40 30.80 -14.30
C ARG A 317 39.97 30.93 -12.88
N ILE A 318 39.89 29.86 -12.09
CA ILE A 318 40.44 29.81 -10.72
C ILE A 318 41.98 29.82 -10.79
N ASP A 319 42.58 29.11 -11.74
CA ASP A 319 44.05 29.12 -11.92
C ASP A 319 44.59 30.51 -12.27
N ASN A 320 43.85 31.24 -13.10
CA ASN A 320 44.16 32.64 -13.43
C ASN A 320 44.04 33.55 -12.19
N LEU A 321 42.94 33.43 -11.43
CA LEU A 321 42.76 34.16 -10.17
C LEU A 321 43.91 33.88 -9.18
N LYS A 322 44.28 32.60 -9.00
CA LYS A 322 45.39 32.19 -8.13
C LYS A 322 46.71 32.84 -8.56
N SER A 323 46.97 32.88 -9.86
CA SER A 323 48.19 33.47 -10.41
C SER A 323 48.25 34.98 -10.17
N THR A 324 47.12 35.67 -10.36
CA THR A 324 46.97 37.11 -10.11
C THR A 324 47.17 37.43 -8.62
N GLN A 325 46.53 36.66 -7.74
CA GLN A 325 46.68 36.82 -6.29
C GLN A 325 48.12 36.59 -5.82
N ARG A 326 48.79 35.58 -6.41
CA ARG A 326 50.20 35.30 -6.12
C ARG A 326 51.11 36.45 -6.53
N GLN A 327 50.85 37.09 -7.66
CA GLN A 327 51.64 38.22 -8.11
C GLN A 327 51.47 39.41 -7.15
N ALA A 328 50.24 39.71 -6.72
CA ALA A 328 49.98 40.74 -5.73
C ALA A 328 50.75 40.50 -4.41
N LEU A 329 50.80 39.25 -3.93
CA LEU A 329 51.60 38.87 -2.75
C LEU A 329 53.12 39.02 -2.95
N LYS A 330 53.62 38.81 -4.18
CA LYS A 330 55.05 39.01 -4.48
C LYS A 330 55.42 40.48 -4.53
N ASP A 331 54.63 41.28 -5.25
CA ASP A 331 54.82 42.73 -5.33
C ASP A 331 54.80 43.36 -3.92
N GLN A 332 53.98 42.81 -3.04
CA GLN A 332 53.93 43.12 -1.60
C GLN A 332 55.24 42.76 -0.87
N SER A 333 55.73 41.52 -1.01
CA SER A 333 57.00 41.09 -0.39
C SER A 333 58.19 41.93 -0.84
N ASP A 334 58.22 42.34 -2.11
CA ASP A 334 59.29 43.17 -2.67
C ASP A 334 59.23 44.61 -2.15
N PHE A 335 58.03 45.17 -1.93
CA PHE A 335 57.83 46.47 -1.30
C PHE A 335 58.32 46.50 0.16
N ASP A 336 57.97 45.48 0.95
CA ASP A 336 58.42 45.38 2.34
C ASP A 336 59.95 45.23 2.43
N ALA A 337 60.54 44.39 1.56
CA ALA A 337 61.98 44.25 1.46
C ALA A 337 62.70 45.56 1.07
N ALA A 338 62.07 46.40 0.24
CA ALA A 338 62.59 47.71 -0.09
C ALA A 338 62.50 48.67 1.11
N ARG A 339 61.37 48.71 1.84
CA ARG A 339 61.20 49.57 3.02
C ARG A 339 62.24 49.28 4.10
N TYR A 340 62.55 48.02 4.37
CA TYR A 340 63.58 47.60 5.34
C TYR A 340 65.02 47.90 4.93
N ARG A 341 65.29 48.24 3.66
CA ARG A 341 66.63 48.63 3.19
C ARG A 341 66.92 50.13 3.31
N TYR A 342 65.88 50.95 3.54
CA TYR A 342 65.98 52.41 3.60
C TYR A 342 65.79 53.00 5.00
N TYR A 343 65.50 52.17 6.00
CA TYR A 343 65.62 52.46 7.43
C TYR A 343 66.75 51.62 8.01
#